data_AF-A0A2D0JXK4-F1
#
_entry.id   AF-A0A2D0JXK4-F1
#
_cell.length_a   1.000
_cell.length_b   1.000
_cell.length_c   1.000
_cell.angle_alpha   90.00
_cell.angle_beta   90.00
_cell.angle_gamma   90.00
#
_symmetry.space_group_name_H-M   'P 1'
#
loop_
_entity.id
_entity.type
_entity.pdbx_description
1 polymer ?
#
loop_
_entity_poly.entity_id
_entity_poly.type
_entity_poly.pdbx_seq_one_letter_code
_entity_poly.pdbx_strand_id
1 'polypeptide(L)' 'MLTKTKEIEKKAAQSSTILAMLSKHNKTMEPTDIAVLIDLASELSADISSWFLEEEN' A
#
# COMPACT_ATOMS: atom_id res chain seq x y z
N MET A 1 -6.85 13.44 15.03
CA MET A 1 -5.42 13.17 14.78
C MET A 1 -4.99 11.75 15.17
N LEU A 2 -5.14 11.31 16.43
CA LEU A 2 -4.64 9.98 16.87
C LEU A 2 -5.22 8.77 16.09
N THR A 3 -6.46 8.88 15.60
CA THR A 3 -7.11 7.85 14.77
C THR A 3 -6.57 7.81 13.35
N LYS A 4 -6.29 8.97 12.74
CA LYS A 4 -5.70 9.06 11.39
C LYS A 4 -4.30 8.42 11.35
N THR A 5 -3.46 8.70 12.35
CA THR A 5 -2.11 8.11 12.43
C THR A 5 -2.14 6.58 12.48
N LYS A 6 -3.05 5.99 13.25
CA LYS A 6 -3.22 4.53 13.30
C LYS A 6 -3.67 3.92 11.97
N GLU A 7 -4.56 4.62 11.25
CA GLU A 7 -4.99 4.16 9.91
C GLU A 7 -3.87 4.29 8.87
N ILE A 8 -3.04 5.34 8.94
CA ILE A 8 -1.82 5.50 8.12
C ILE A 8 -0.86 4.34 8.37
N GLU A 9 -0.53 4.06 9.63
CA GLU A 9 0.36 2.96 10.02
C GLU A 9 -0.15 1.61 9.51
N LYS A 10 -1.47 1.37 9.64
CA LYS A 10 -2.12 0.16 9.16
C LYS A 10 -2.01 0.01 7.64
N LYS A 11 -2.38 1.04 6.87
CA LYS A 11 -2.30 0.99 5.39
C LYS A 11 -0.84 0.86 4.91
N ALA A 12 0.10 1.54 5.57
CA ALA A 12 1.53 1.44 5.26
C ALA A 12 2.08 0.03 5.54
N ALA A 13 1.66 -0.59 6.65
CA ALA A 13 2.00 -1.97 6.96
C ALA A 13 1.42 -2.95 5.94
N GLN A 14 0.20 -2.73 5.47
CA GLN A 14 -0.44 -3.56 4.44
C GLN A 14 0.31 -3.44 3.10
N SER A 15 0.58 -2.22 2.62
CA SER A 15 1.32 -1.98 1.37
C SER A 15 2.72 -2.60 1.42
N SER A 16 3.47 -2.36 2.50
CA SER A 16 4.82 -2.94 2.67
C SER A 16 4.81 -4.47 2.76
N THR A 17 3.77 -5.08 3.35
CA THR A 17 3.63 -6.55 3.39
C THR A 17 3.43 -7.12 1.99
N ILE A 18 2.61 -6.49 1.16
CA ILE A 18 2.40 -6.91 -0.24
C ILE A 18 3.73 -6.84 -1.01
N LEU A 19 4.45 -5.72 -0.91
CA LEU A 19 5.74 -5.56 -1.58
C LEU A 19 6.79 -6.56 -1.08
N ALA A 20 6.81 -6.85 0.23
CA ALA A 20 7.67 -7.87 0.80
C ALA A 20 7.34 -9.27 0.26
N MET A 21 6.06 -9.63 0.15
CA MET A 21 5.62 -10.89 -0.45
C MET A 21 6.04 -10.99 -1.92
N LEU A 22 5.84 -9.93 -2.70
CA LEU A 22 6.27 -9.87 -4.10
C LEU A 22 7.79 -10.03 -4.23
N SER A 23 8.58 -9.36 -3.38
CA SER A 23 10.05 -9.50 -3.42
C SER A 23 10.53 -10.93 -3.18
N LYS A 24 9.79 -11.72 -2.39
CA LYS A 24 10.14 -13.10 -2.04
C LYS A 24 9.61 -14.13 -3.04
N HIS A 25 8.44 -13.87 -3.62
CA HIS A 25 7.66 -14.87 -4.34
C HIS A 25 7.35 -14.52 -5.80
N ASN A 26 7.81 -13.38 -6.33
CA ASN A 26 7.51 -12.96 -7.70
C ASN A 26 7.87 -13.99 -8.77
N LYS A 27 8.95 -14.77 -8.60
CA LYS A 27 9.39 -15.77 -9.59
C LYS A 27 8.42 -16.94 -9.75
N THR A 28 7.53 -17.15 -8.78
CA THR A 28 6.56 -18.26 -8.75
C THR A 28 5.12 -17.79 -8.96
N MET A 29 4.90 -16.50 -9.20
CA MET A 29 3.58 -15.90 -9.40
C MET A 29 3.33 -15.58 -10.87
N GLU A 30 2.08 -15.63 -11.30
CA GLU A 30 1.71 -15.18 -12.64
C GLU A 30 1.92 -13.66 -12.76
N PRO A 31 2.38 -13.16 -13.92
CA PRO A 31 2.60 -11.72 -14.13
C PRO A 31 1.37 -10.86 -13.85
N THR A 32 0.18 -11.38 -14.15
CA THR A 32 -1.10 -10.69 -13.86
C THR A 32 -1.34 -10.55 -12.36
N ASP A 33 -1.06 -11.59 -11.57
CA ASP A 33 -1.22 -11.53 -10.12
C ASP A 33 -0.21 -10.55 -9.50
N ILE A 34 1.00 -10.50 -10.04
CA ILE A 34 2.02 -9.52 -9.64
C ILE A 34 1.52 -8.10 -9.91
N ALA A 35 0.97 -7.84 -11.11
CA ALA A 35 0.44 -6.54 -11.48
C ALA A 35 -0.70 -6.10 -10.54
N VAL A 36 -1.67 -6.98 -10.27
CA VAL A 36 -2.78 -6.71 -9.34
C VAL A 36 -2.27 -6.36 -7.93
N LEU A 37 -1.26 -7.08 -7.44
CA LEU A 37 -0.68 -6.81 -6.12
C LEU A 37 0.10 -5.49 -6.09
N ILE A 38 0.78 -5.11 -7.17
CA ILE A 38 1.44 -3.81 -7.29
C ILE A 38 0.41 -2.67 -7.31
N ASP A 39 -0.67 -2.83 -8.07
CA ASP A 39 -1.75 -1.85 -8.14
C ASP A 39 -2.39 -1.65 -6.76
N LEU A 40 -2.70 -2.74 -6.05
CA LEU A 40 -3.24 -2.68 -4.69
C LEU A 40 -2.29 -1.98 -3.71
N ALA A 41 -0.98 -2.28 -3.77
CA ALA A 41 0.00 -1.61 -2.93
C ALA A 41 0.09 -0.10 -3.23
N SER A 42 -0.07 0.27 -4.50
CA SER A 42 -0.06 1.66 -4.98
C SER A 42 -1.31 2.43 -4.57
N GLU A 43 -2.48 1.81 -4.63
CA GLU A 43 -3.74 2.39 -4.13
C GLU A 43 -3.67 2.69 -2.63
N LEU A 44 -3.14 1.76 -1.83
CA LEU A 44 -2.94 1.97 -0.39
C LEU A 44 -2.00 3.16 -0.12
N SER A 45 -0.98 3.36 -0.94
CA SER A 45 -0.09 4.52 -0.85
C SER A 45 -0.80 5.82 -1.26
N ALA A 46 -1.60 5.80 -2.32
CA ALA A 46 -2.36 6.96 -2.78
C ALA A 46 -3.40 7.42 -1.73
N ASP A 47 -4.09 6.48 -1.09
CA ASP A 47 -5.01 6.74 0.03
C ASP A 47 -4.33 7.43 1.21
N ILE A 48 -3.09 7.02 1.53
CA ILE A 48 -2.31 7.68 2.58
C ILE A 48 -1.94 9.10 2.14
N SER A 49 -1.46 9.26 0.90
CA SER A 49 -1.06 10.56 0.37
C SER A 49 -2.21 11.56 0.30
N SER A 50 -3.43 11.13 -0.02
CA SER A 50 -4.59 12.04 -0.10
C SER A 50 -4.91 12.68 1.26
N TRP A 51 -4.71 11.96 2.37
CA TRP A 51 -4.95 12.50 3.71
C TRP A 51 -4.01 13.63 4.11
N PHE A 52 -2.83 13.72 3.50
CA PHE A 52 -1.91 14.85 3.70
C PHE A 52 -2.28 16.03 2.80
N LEU A 53 -2.81 15.78 1.60
CA LEU A 53 -3.29 16.82 0.68
C LEU A 53 -4.62 17.45 1.16
N GLU A 54 -5.46 16.68 1.86
CA GLU A 54 -6.68 17.17 2.51
C GLU A 54 -6.39 18.05 3.74
N GLU A 55 -5.18 17.99 4.33
CA GLU A 55 -4.79 18.86 5.45
C GLU A 55 -4.16 20.19 5.00
N GLU A 56 -3.82 20.34 3.71
CA GLU A 56 -3.28 21.58 3.12
C GLU A 56 -4.36 22.52 2.52
N ASN A 57 -5.63 22.10 2.45
CA ASN A 57 -6.79 22.91 2.01
C ASN A 57 -7.73 23.25 3.18
#